data_AF-A0A350SZB1-F1
#
_entry.id   AF-A0A350SZB1-F1
#
_cell.length_a   1.000
_cell.length_b   1.000
_cell.length_c   1.000
_cell.angle_alpha   90.00
_cell.angle_beta   90.00
_cell.angle_gamma   90.00
#
_symmetry.space_group_name_H-M   'P 1'
#
loop_
_entity.id
_entity.type
_entity.pdbx_description
1 polymer ?
#
loop_
_entity_poly.entity_id
_entity_poly.type
_entity_poly.pdbx_seq_one_letter_code
_entity_poly.pdbx_strand_id
1 'polypeptide(L)' 'METTLFGYTEGQIAQFGLTFGVGAFILYMLFIVFNLALESKAGKFGSFILFLVLSLGMLGFVAKNIIQWVLGI' A
#
# COMPACT_ATOMS: atom_id res chain seq x y z
N MET A 1 -6.84 -25.15 -22.25
CA MET A 1 -6.66 -24.15 -23.32
C MET A 1 -6.25 -22.88 -22.61
N GLU A 2 -5.02 -22.39 -22.82
CA GLU A 2 -4.64 -21.09 -22.25
C GLU A 2 -5.46 -20.02 -22.96
N THR A 3 -6.38 -19.43 -22.23
CA THR A 3 -7.17 -18.27 -22.65
C THR A 3 -6.21 -17.08 -22.70
N THR A 4 -5.72 -16.77 -23.89
CA THR A 4 -4.89 -15.60 -24.16
C THR A 4 -5.79 -14.42 -24.49
N LEU A 5 -5.91 -13.45 -23.58
CA LEU A 5 -6.52 -12.15 -23.89
C LEU A 5 -5.41 -11.23 -24.41
N PHE A 6 -5.54 -10.74 -25.66
CA PHE A 6 -4.57 -9.82 -26.27
C PHE A 6 -3.10 -10.32 -26.35
N GLY A 7 -2.89 -11.63 -26.39
CA GLY A 7 -1.54 -12.22 -26.48
C GLY A 7 -0.78 -12.36 -25.16
N TYR A 8 -1.42 -12.03 -24.04
CA TYR A 8 -0.92 -12.30 -22.69
C TYR A 8 -1.75 -13.41 -22.04
N THR A 9 -1.11 -14.22 -21.18
CA THR A 9 -1.85 -15.20 -20.37
C THR A 9 -2.76 -14.47 -19.38
N GLU A 10 -3.92 -15.04 -19.07
CA GLU A 10 -4.79 -14.52 -18.01
C GLU A 10 -4.02 -14.33 -16.68
N GLY A 11 -3.06 -15.22 -16.40
CA GLY A 11 -2.17 -15.12 -15.27
C GLY A 11 -1.29 -13.87 -15.28
N GLN A 12 -0.74 -13.46 -16.43
CA GLN A 12 0.07 -12.25 -16.53
C GLN A 12 -0.75 -10.97 -16.33
N ILE A 13 -1.95 -10.91 -16.92
CA ILE A 13 -2.84 -9.75 -16.76
C ILE A 13 -3.33 -9.66 -15.31
N ALA A 14 -3.66 -10.80 -14.70
CA ALA A 14 -4.05 -10.88 -13.29
C ALA A 14 -2.90 -10.46 -12.36
N GLN A 15 -1.69 -10.94 -12.61
CA GLN A 15 -0.51 -10.56 -11.82
C GLN A 15 -0.23 -9.05 -11.93
N PHE A 16 -0.30 -8.48 -13.14
CA PHE A 16 -0.14 -7.05 -13.33
C PHE A 16 -1.23 -6.25 -12.60
N GLY A 17 -2.49 -6.66 -12.70
CA GLY A 17 -3.61 -6.05 -12.00
C GLY A 17 -3.49 -6.16 -10.47
N LEU A 18 -3.00 -7.29 -9.96
CA LEU A 18 -2.75 -7.48 -8.53
C LEU A 18 -1.58 -6.63 -8.05
N THR A 19 -0.44 -6.64 -8.73
CA THR A 19 0.74 -5.87 -8.31
C THR A 19 0.47 -4.37 -8.38
N PHE A 20 -0.02 -3.88 -9.52
CA PHE A 20 -0.23 -2.45 -9.72
C PHE A 20 -1.51 -1.95 -9.06
N GLY A 21 -2.61 -2.68 -9.18
CA GLY A 21 -3.90 -2.30 -8.60
C GLY A 21 -3.88 -2.33 -7.08
N VAL A 22 -3.34 -3.39 -6.45
CA VAL A 22 -3.23 -3.46 -4.99
C VAL A 22 -2.19 -2.45 -4.49
N GLY A 23 -1.05 -2.29 -5.18
CA GLY A 23 -0.04 -1.29 -4.82
C GLY A 23 -0.58 0.14 -4.82
N ALA A 24 -1.34 0.51 -5.84
CA ALA A 24 -2.00 1.81 -5.92
C ALA A 24 -3.06 1.99 -4.81
N PHE A 25 -3.82 0.93 -4.50
CA PHE A 25 -4.82 0.96 -3.43
C PHE A 25 -4.20 1.18 -2.03
N ILE A 26 -3.04 0.57 -1.78
CA ILE A 26 -2.28 0.75 -0.53
C ILE A 26 -1.73 2.18 -0.42
N LEU A 27 -1.21 2.74 -1.52
CA LEU A 27 -0.81 4.15 -1.57
C LEU A 27 -1.98 5.11 -1.32
N TYR A 28 -3.17 4.79 -1.84
CA TYR A 28 -4.36 5.58 -1.57
C TYR A 28 -4.79 5.51 -0.10
N MET A 29 -4.66 4.33 0.53
CA MET A 29 -4.91 4.16 1.97
C MET A 29 -3.96 5.01 2.82
N LEU A 30 -2.67 5.08 2.45
CA LEU A 30 -1.67 5.98 3.04
C LEU A 30 -2.10 7.46 2.97
N PHE A 31 -2.59 7.89 1.81
CA PHE A 31 -3.06 9.26 1.59
C PHE A 31 -4.28 9.60 2.46
N ILE A 32 -5.23 8.67 2.58
CA ILE A 32 -6.41 8.85 3.45
C ILE A 32 -5.98 8.99 4.91
N VAL A 33 -5.08 8.14 5.39
CA VAL A 33 -4.57 8.19 6.76
C VAL A 33 -3.88 9.51 7.06
N PHE A 34 -3.10 10.03 6.10
CA PHE A 34 -2.45 11.33 6.23
C PHE A 34 -3.47 12.46 6.38
N ASN A 35 -4.49 12.50 5.52
CA ASN A 35 -5.59 13.46 5.64
C ASN A 35 -6.36 13.30 6.95
N LEU A 36 -6.66 12.07 7.34
CA LEU A 36 -7.37 11.78 8.58
C LEU A 36 -6.60 12.28 9.80
N ALA A 37 -5.27 12.13 9.85
CA ALA A 37 -4.46 12.61 10.97
C ALA A 37 -4.50 14.15 11.12
N LEU A 38 -4.58 14.87 9.99
CA LEU A 38 -4.75 16.33 9.97
C LEU A 38 -6.17 16.75 10.36
N GLU A 39 -7.18 16.01 9.92
CA GLU A 39 -8.59 16.37 10.09
C GLU A 39 -9.20 15.86 11.42
N SER A 40 -8.51 14.95 12.13
CA SER A 40 -9.05 14.20 13.28
C SER A 40 -9.50 15.04 14.48
N LYS A 41 -9.28 16.36 14.53
CA LYS A 41 -9.62 17.27 15.67
C LYS A 41 -9.14 16.80 17.05
N ALA A 42 -8.40 15.69 17.14
CA ALA A 42 -7.59 15.32 18.28
C ALA A 42 -6.58 16.45 18.41
N GLY A 43 -6.50 17.12 19.56
CA GLY A 43 -5.59 18.26 19.74
C GLY A 43 -4.15 17.93 19.33
N LYS A 44 -3.25 18.92 19.34
CA LYS A 44 -1.87 18.79 18.82
C LYS A 44 -1.12 17.49 19.22
N PHE A 45 -1.33 17.02 20.45
CA PHE A 45 -0.74 15.76 20.95
C PHE A 45 -1.43 14.50 20.41
N GLY A 46 -2.75 14.53 20.26
CA GLY A 46 -3.54 13.41 19.73
C GLY A 46 -3.30 13.19 18.25
N SER A 47 -3.28 14.24 17.42
CA SER A 47 -2.87 14.12 16.00
C SER A 47 -1.43 13.63 15.85
N PHE A 48 -0.51 14.02 16.75
CA PHE A 48 0.87 13.53 16.72
C PHE A 48 0.94 12.01 16.97
N ILE A 49 0.25 11.51 18.00
CA ILE A 49 0.22 10.08 18.29
C ILE A 49 -0.56 9.30 17.23
N LEU A 50 -1.70 9.82 16.74
CA LEU A 50 -2.45 9.21 15.64
C LEU A 50 -1.59 9.08 14.39
N PHE A 51 -0.85 10.15 14.05
CA PHE A 51 0.08 10.10 12.94
C PHE A 51 1.17 9.07 13.17
N LEU A 52 1.81 9.04 14.34
CA LEU A 52 2.91 8.12 14.64
C LEU A 52 2.48 6.65 14.57
N VAL A 53 1.36 6.29 15.22
CA VAL A 53 0.87 4.91 15.28
C VAL A 53 0.36 4.43 13.91
N LEU A 54 -0.43 5.25 13.21
CA LEU A 54 -0.93 4.85 11.89
C LEU A 54 0.19 4.80 10.84
N SER A 55 1.12 5.76 10.87
CA SER A 55 2.26 5.75 9.93
C SER A 55 3.26 4.64 10.24
N LEU A 56 3.46 4.24 11.50
CA LEU A 56 4.27 3.06 11.87
C LEU A 56 3.74 1.77 11.25
N GLY A 57 2.43 1.55 11.26
CA GLY A 57 1.81 0.36 10.67
C GLY A 57 2.10 0.22 9.17
N MET A 58 2.00 1.34 8.43
CA MET A 58 2.31 1.34 7.00
C MET A 58 3.81 1.41 6.68
N LEU A 59 4.61 2.10 7.51
CA LEU A 59 6.08 2.07 7.42
C LEU A 59 6.60 0.65 7.57
N GLY A 60 6.04 -0.13 8.51
CA GLY A 60 6.37 -1.55 8.66
C GLY A 60 6.02 -2.37 7.42
N PHE A 61 4.85 -2.10 6.81
CA PHE A 61 4.46 -2.76 5.56
C PHE A 61 5.42 -2.42 4.41
N VAL A 62 5.77 -1.14 4.22
CA VAL A 62 6.72 -0.71 3.18
C VAL A 62 8.11 -1.26 3.45
N ALA A 63 8.59 -1.19 4.70
CA ALA A 63 9.89 -1.73 5.09
C ALA A 63 9.97 -3.23 4.81
N LYS A 64 8.91 -4.01 5.10
CA LYS A 64 8.85 -5.43 4.74
C LYS A 64 8.96 -5.65 3.23
N ASN A 65 8.30 -4.83 2.41
CA ASN A 65 8.40 -4.94 0.95
C ASN A 65 9.81 -4.61 0.44
N ILE A 66 10.45 -3.58 1.01
CA ILE A 66 11.83 -3.21 0.68
C ILE A 66 12.80 -4.31 1.13
N ILE A 67 12.63 -4.86 2.33
CA ILE A 67 13.48 -5.94 2.86
C ILE A 67 13.36 -7.20 2.00
N GLN A 68 12.15 -7.56 1.59
CA GLN A 68 11.89 -8.65 0.63
C GLN A 68 12.67 -8.41 -0.68
N TRP A 69 12.53 -7.22 -1.26
CA TRP A 69 13.25 -6.84 -2.48
C TRP A 69 14.79 -6.88 -2.32
N VAL A 70 15.32 -6.40 -1.19
CA VAL A 70 16.76 -6.41 -0.90
C VAL A 70 17.29 -7.84 -0.65
N LEU A 71 16.48 -8.70 -0.01
CA LEU A 71 16.81 -10.10 0.22
C LEU A 71 16.58 -10.99 -1.02
N GLY A 72 15.99 -10.44 -2.09
CA GLY A 72 15.66 -11.17 -3.31
C GLY A 72 14.55 -12.19 -3.14
N ILE A 73 13.65 -11.98 -2.17
CA ILE A 73 12.47 -12.81 -1.85
C ILE A 73 11.22 -12.03 -2.22
#